data_AF-A0A7S4DSC8-F1
#
_entry.id   AF-A0A7S4DSC8-F1
#
_cell.length_a   1.000
_cell.length_b   1.000
_cell.length_c   1.000
_cell.angle_alpha   90.00
_cell.angle_beta   90.00
_cell.angle_gamma   90.00
#
_symmetry.space_group_name_H-M   'P 1'
#
loop_
_entity.id
_entity.type
_entity.pdbx_description
1 polymer ?
#
loop_
_entity_poly.entity_id
_entity_poly.type
_entity_poly.pdbx_seq_one_letter_code
_entity_poly.pdbx_strand_id
1 'polypeptide(L)'
;HGDGWGEGRRGGARIGLQVRIGDACGFGSTCTSKQRPRHCLRDLQPYLDLLIDRGITHGTVFVATDSQHVIASLRGLQDDIRTFWKLTDQRNGSRPHSPVARYAGFRLIYNDFSRETYTSEADQMVEWKESKADVFLEEILADLIYLSTASLLVGSLYSNVPRHALMMGSVGQYVTLDSMWCTFIGCSVFMDPWWDKDHGQQRE
;
A
#
# COMPACT_ATOMS: atom_id res chain seq x y z
N HIS A 1 16.05 -20.91 8.03
CA HIS A 1 14.66 -21.38 8.01
C HIS A 1 13.98 -20.71 6.83
N GLY A 2 13.55 -21.49 5.85
CA GLY A 2 12.93 -20.97 4.62
C GLY A 2 11.45 -20.72 4.88
N ASP A 3 11.04 -19.46 4.88
CA ASP A 3 9.66 -19.07 5.08
C ASP A 3 8.88 -19.37 3.80
N GLY A 4 7.92 -20.28 3.88
CA GLY A 4 7.13 -20.79 2.76
C GLY A 4 6.13 -19.79 2.19
N TRP A 5 6.62 -18.69 1.61
CA TRP A 5 5.80 -17.68 0.93
C TRP A 5 5.41 -18.08 -0.51
N GLY A 6 5.96 -19.18 -1.04
CA GLY A 6 6.03 -19.41 -2.49
C GLY A 6 5.17 -20.52 -3.11
N GLU A 7 4.66 -21.50 -2.37
CA GLU A 7 4.17 -22.73 -3.03
C GLU A 7 2.80 -23.18 -2.54
N GLY A 8 1.79 -23.12 -3.43
CA GLY A 8 0.62 -23.98 -3.29
C GLY A 8 -0.69 -23.55 -3.95
N ARG A 9 -0.87 -22.28 -4.35
CA ARG A 9 -2.14 -21.84 -4.96
C ARG A 9 -1.89 -21.23 -6.34
N ARG A 10 -2.58 -21.75 -7.36
CA ARG A 10 -2.57 -21.28 -8.76
C ARG A 10 -3.02 -19.81 -8.97
N GLY A 11 -3.25 -19.05 -7.91
CA GLY A 11 -3.30 -17.59 -7.93
C GLY A 11 -2.22 -17.10 -6.97
N GLY A 12 -1.25 -16.32 -7.47
CA GLY A 12 -0.14 -15.79 -6.67
C GLY A 12 -0.59 -15.04 -5.41
N ALA A 13 0.35 -14.66 -4.55
CA ALA A 13 0.06 -13.98 -3.29
C ALA A 13 -0.92 -12.80 -3.49
N ARG A 14 -2.03 -12.79 -2.74
CA ARG A 14 -2.97 -11.66 -2.69
C ARG A 14 -2.48 -10.71 -1.61
N ILE A 15 -2.03 -9.54 -2.02
CA ILE A 15 -1.38 -8.57 -1.15
C ILE A 15 -2.30 -7.36 -1.07
N GLY A 16 -2.77 -7.04 0.12
CA GLY A 16 -3.47 -5.78 0.39
C GLY A 16 -2.44 -4.75 0.82
N LEU A 17 -2.40 -3.60 0.18
CA LEU A 17 -1.53 -2.49 0.54
C LEU A 17 -2.39 -1.27 0.83
N GLN A 18 -2.33 -0.76 2.06
CA GLN A 18 -3.00 0.47 2.45
C GLN A 18 -1.98 1.60 2.63
N VAL A 19 -2.16 2.67 1.87
CA VAL A 19 -1.33 3.87 1.87
C VAL A 19 -2.16 5.05 2.39
N ARG A 20 -1.88 5.52 3.60
CA ARG A 20 -2.50 6.72 4.17
C ARG A 20 -1.53 7.89 4.01
N ILE A 21 -1.91 8.92 3.25
CA ILE A 21 -1.12 10.15 3.13
C ILE A 21 -1.92 11.34 3.66
N GLY A 22 -3.14 11.57 3.16
CA GLY A 22 -3.96 12.77 3.35
C GLY A 22 -3.57 13.74 4.48
N ASP A 23 -4.39 13.78 5.54
CA ASP A 23 -4.14 14.55 6.77
C ASP A 23 -3.02 13.95 7.64
N ALA A 24 -2.69 12.68 7.42
CA ALA A 24 -1.68 11.96 8.19
C ALA A 24 -0.25 12.48 7.94
N CYS A 25 0.01 13.05 6.76
CA CYS A 25 1.33 13.43 6.23
C CYS A 25 1.40 14.88 5.69
N GLY A 26 0.53 15.77 6.16
CA GLY A 26 0.32 17.13 5.63
C GLY A 26 1.58 18.01 5.50
N PHE A 27 1.54 18.94 4.53
CA PHE A 27 2.58 19.96 4.33
C PHE A 27 2.76 20.82 5.59
N GLY A 28 3.98 20.84 6.15
CA GLY A 28 4.30 21.58 7.36
C GLY A 28 4.13 20.80 8.66
N SER A 29 3.50 19.63 8.63
CA SER A 29 3.69 18.64 9.69
C SER A 29 5.04 17.98 9.46
N THR A 30 6.09 18.57 10.03
CA THR A 30 7.24 17.74 10.34
C THR A 30 6.72 16.59 11.21
N CYS A 31 7.13 15.36 10.92
CA CYS A 31 6.92 14.19 11.79
C CYS A 31 7.68 14.34 13.12
N THR A 32 7.62 15.53 13.73
CA THR A 32 8.33 15.99 14.93
C THR A 32 7.38 16.23 16.09
N SER A 33 6.06 16.09 15.89
CA SER A 33 5.18 15.99 17.05
C SER A 33 5.69 14.79 17.86
N LYS A 34 5.88 15.00 19.16
CA LYS A 34 6.59 14.11 20.11
C LYS A 34 5.93 12.72 20.28
N GLN A 35 5.08 12.32 19.35
CA GLN A 35 4.30 11.09 19.32
C GLN A 35 4.62 10.32 18.02
N ARG A 36 5.76 9.60 18.08
CA ARG A 36 6.19 8.51 17.20
C ARG A 36 6.49 8.89 15.72
N PRO A 37 7.65 8.47 15.17
CA PRO A 37 7.99 8.73 13.77
C PRO A 37 6.96 8.07 12.85
N ARG A 38 6.45 8.86 11.90
CA ARG A 38 5.53 8.41 10.84
C ARG A 38 6.31 8.29 9.55
N HIS A 39 6.19 7.14 8.88
CA HIS A 39 6.78 6.94 7.57
C HIS A 39 5.76 7.27 6.49
N CYS A 40 5.82 8.51 6.02
CA CYS A 40 5.01 9.01 4.93
C CYS A 40 5.66 8.67 3.59
N LEU A 41 5.54 7.40 3.19
CA LEU A 41 5.97 6.98 1.86
C LEU A 41 4.97 7.47 0.82
N ARG A 42 5.38 8.49 0.05
CA ARG A 42 4.55 9.17 -0.95
C ARG A 42 4.52 8.47 -2.32
N ASP A 43 5.45 7.54 -2.50
CA ASP A 43 5.63 6.75 -3.72
C ASP A 43 5.33 5.28 -3.45
N LEU A 44 4.89 4.55 -4.47
CA LEU A 44 4.53 3.14 -4.37
C LEU A 44 5.76 2.22 -4.33
N GLN A 45 6.82 2.60 -5.05
CA GLN A 45 8.01 1.78 -5.26
C GLN A 45 8.65 1.31 -3.94
N PRO A 46 8.82 2.15 -2.91
CA PRO A 46 9.34 1.69 -1.61
C PRO A 46 8.52 0.57 -0.97
N TYR A 47 7.20 0.54 -1.17
CA TYR A 47 6.35 -0.54 -0.66
C TYR A 47 6.55 -1.84 -1.44
N LEU A 48 6.74 -1.75 -2.77
CA LEU A 48 7.03 -2.93 -3.60
C LEU A 48 8.45 -3.46 -3.35
N ASP A 49 9.41 -2.57 -3.12
CA ASP A 49 10.77 -2.94 -2.73
C ASP A 49 10.77 -3.71 -1.41
N LEU A 50 10.00 -3.26 -0.41
CA LEU A 50 9.82 -4.01 0.84
C LEU A 50 9.29 -5.44 0.61
N LEU A 51 8.35 -5.62 -0.32
CA LEU A 51 7.84 -6.96 -0.67
C LEU A 51 8.94 -7.83 -1.31
N ILE A 52 9.70 -7.25 -2.25
CA ILE A 52 10.80 -7.92 -2.95
C ILE A 52 11.89 -8.34 -1.97
N ASP A 53 12.27 -7.45 -1.05
CA ASP A 53 13.30 -7.69 -0.03
C ASP A 53 12.88 -8.80 0.94
N ARG A 54 11.56 -9.03 1.09
CA ARG A 54 10.98 -10.15 1.84
C ARG A 54 10.78 -11.42 1.00
N GLY A 55 11.35 -11.46 -0.22
CA GLY A 55 11.27 -12.61 -1.12
C GLY A 55 9.96 -12.72 -1.91
N ILE A 56 9.03 -11.78 -1.72
CA ILE A 56 7.78 -11.74 -2.46
C ILE A 56 8.03 -11.00 -3.77
N THR A 57 8.21 -11.75 -4.84
CA THR A 57 8.55 -11.20 -6.16
C THR A 57 7.39 -11.23 -7.15
N HIS A 58 6.30 -11.94 -6.80
CA HIS A 58 5.13 -12.12 -7.65
C HIS A 58 3.85 -12.10 -6.82
N GLY A 59 2.77 -11.54 -7.38
CA GLY A 59 1.48 -11.50 -6.70
C GLY A 59 0.52 -10.47 -7.27
N THR A 60 -0.71 -10.47 -6.78
CA THR A 60 -1.68 -9.41 -7.04
C THR A 60 -1.67 -8.45 -5.86
N VAL A 61 -1.28 -7.20 -6.09
CA VAL A 61 -1.26 -6.13 -5.08
C VAL A 61 -2.49 -5.26 -5.28
N PHE A 62 -3.42 -5.30 -4.32
CA PHE A 62 -4.51 -4.35 -4.23
C PHE A 62 -4.06 -3.14 -3.41
N VAL A 63 -4.09 -1.94 -3.99
CA VAL A 63 -3.66 -0.71 -3.32
C VAL A 63 -4.85 0.17 -3.00
N ALA A 64 -5.11 0.33 -1.70
CA ALA A 64 -6.06 1.28 -1.14
C ALA A 64 -5.29 2.54 -0.70
N THR A 65 -5.69 3.71 -1.20
CA THR A 65 -5.02 4.97 -0.87
C THR A 65 -6.01 6.11 -0.82
N ASP A 66 -5.70 7.16 -0.06
CA ASP A 66 -6.43 8.43 -0.07
C ASP A 66 -5.70 9.53 -0.87
N SER A 67 -4.60 9.18 -1.54
CA SER A 67 -3.75 10.13 -2.25
C SER A 67 -3.89 10.03 -3.76
N GLN A 68 -4.29 11.14 -4.41
CA GLN A 68 -4.29 11.25 -5.87
C GLN A 68 -2.88 11.06 -6.47
N HIS A 69 -1.84 11.49 -5.75
CA HIS A 69 -0.45 11.32 -6.17
C HIS A 69 -0.07 9.84 -6.28
N VAL A 70 -0.42 9.03 -5.28
CA VAL A 70 -0.14 7.58 -5.29
C VAL A 70 -0.88 6.89 -6.43
N ILE A 71 -2.12 7.29 -6.72
CA ILE A 71 -2.87 6.78 -7.88
C ILE A 71 -2.20 7.15 -9.21
N ALA A 72 -1.71 8.37 -9.36
CA ALA A 72 -0.96 8.77 -10.55
C ALA A 72 0.33 7.93 -10.71
N SER A 73 1.08 7.72 -9.62
CA SER A 73 2.27 6.85 -9.61
C SER A 73 1.93 5.39 -9.94
N LEU A 74 0.80 4.88 -9.46
CA LEU A 74 0.28 3.54 -9.78
C LEU A 74 0.00 3.39 -11.28
N ARG A 75 -0.71 4.35 -11.88
CA ARG A 75 -0.99 4.38 -13.32
C ARG A 75 0.30 4.36 -14.14
N GLY A 76 1.24 5.26 -13.81
CA GLY A 76 2.54 5.34 -14.48
C GLY A 76 3.31 4.02 -14.41
N LEU A 77 3.44 3.45 -13.21
CA LEU A 77 4.16 2.18 -13.04
C LEU A 77 3.47 1.02 -13.81
N GLN A 78 2.15 0.97 -13.80
CA GLN A 78 1.40 -0.07 -14.52
C GLN A 78 1.59 0.03 -16.04
N ASP A 79 1.63 1.25 -16.59
CA ASP A 79 1.92 1.48 -18.00
C ASP A 79 3.37 1.14 -18.36
N ASP A 80 4.32 1.43 -17.48
CA ASP A 80 5.72 1.05 -17.64
C ASP A 80 5.90 -0.47 -17.64
N ILE A 81 5.24 -1.19 -16.73
CA ILE A 81 5.24 -2.67 -16.67
C ILE A 81 4.64 -3.24 -17.97
N ARG A 82 3.52 -2.67 -18.44
CA ARG A 82 2.89 -3.11 -19.69
C ARG A 82 3.82 -2.89 -20.89
N THR A 83 4.51 -1.77 -20.94
CA THR A 83 5.47 -1.44 -22.00
C THR A 83 6.67 -2.38 -21.96
N PHE A 84 7.19 -2.67 -20.77
CA PHE A 84 8.26 -3.65 -20.57
C PHE A 84 7.91 -5.03 -21.13
N TRP A 85 6.71 -5.54 -20.85
CA TRP A 85 6.26 -6.84 -21.38
C TRP A 85 6.14 -6.83 -22.91
N LYS A 86 5.54 -5.78 -23.50
CA LYS A 86 5.46 -5.63 -24.97
C LYS A 86 6.83 -5.68 -25.63
N LEU A 87 7.83 -5.00 -25.05
CA LEU A 87 9.19 -4.99 -25.59
C LEU A 87 9.92 -6.34 -25.42
N THR A 88 9.63 -7.06 -24.33
CA THR A 88 10.21 -8.38 -24.07
C THR A 88 9.68 -9.42 -25.06
N ASP A 89 8.38 -9.37 -25.35
CA ASP A 89 7.72 -10.27 -26.33
C ASP A 89 8.28 -10.06 -27.75
N GLN A 90 8.58 -8.82 -28.12
CA GLN A 90 9.13 -8.48 -29.44
C GLN A 90 10.59 -8.93 -29.64
N ARG A 91 11.35 -9.11 -28.56
CA ARG A 91 12.81 -9.37 -28.62
C ARG A 91 13.21 -10.84 -28.48
N ASN A 92 12.31 -11.79 -28.76
CA ASN A 92 12.56 -13.24 -28.64
C ASN A 92 13.23 -13.61 -27.29
N GLY A 93 12.76 -13.02 -26.19
CA GLY A 93 13.22 -13.34 -24.83
C GLY A 93 14.43 -12.55 -24.30
N SER A 94 15.00 -11.62 -25.09
CA SER A 94 16.03 -10.70 -24.57
C SER A 94 15.37 -9.62 -23.69
N ARG A 95 15.48 -9.77 -22.36
CA ARG A 95 14.91 -8.82 -21.40
C ARG A 95 15.61 -7.46 -21.49
N PRO A 96 14.90 -6.35 -21.74
CA PRO A 96 15.50 -5.03 -21.69
C PRO A 96 15.97 -4.72 -20.26
N HIS A 97 17.14 -4.09 -20.10
CA HIS A 97 17.55 -3.52 -18.83
C HIS A 97 16.65 -2.34 -18.49
N SER A 98 15.65 -2.58 -17.65
CA SER A 98 14.73 -1.55 -17.15
C SER A 98 14.63 -1.67 -15.64
N PRO A 99 14.69 -0.55 -14.89
CA PRO A 99 14.42 -0.55 -13.45
C PRO A 99 13.04 -1.14 -13.11
N VAL A 100 12.08 -1.07 -14.05
CA VAL A 100 10.70 -1.55 -13.85
C VAL A 100 10.60 -3.08 -13.96
N ALA A 101 11.59 -3.75 -14.55
CA ALA A 101 11.61 -5.20 -14.68
C ALA A 101 11.48 -5.91 -13.32
N ARG A 102 11.97 -5.31 -12.24
CA ARG A 102 11.87 -5.86 -10.89
C ARG A 102 10.43 -5.90 -10.34
N TYR A 103 9.55 -5.04 -10.84
CA TYR A 103 8.15 -4.98 -10.43
C TYR A 103 7.22 -5.77 -11.37
N ALA A 104 7.75 -6.30 -12.47
CA ALA A 104 6.96 -6.93 -13.51
C ALA A 104 6.22 -8.21 -13.07
N GLY A 105 6.62 -8.81 -11.95
CA GLY A 105 5.94 -9.94 -11.32
C GLY A 105 4.67 -9.57 -10.54
N PHE A 106 4.43 -8.28 -10.30
CA PHE A 106 3.25 -7.80 -9.61
C PHE A 106 2.14 -7.37 -10.57
N ARG A 107 0.92 -7.81 -10.28
CA ARG A 107 -0.30 -7.26 -10.86
C ARG A 107 -0.89 -6.24 -9.91
N LEU A 108 -0.91 -4.97 -10.31
CA LEU A 108 -1.45 -3.88 -9.51
C LEU A 108 -2.96 -3.72 -9.78
N ILE A 109 -3.75 -3.62 -8.72
CA ILE A 109 -5.18 -3.32 -8.73
C ILE A 109 -5.42 -2.18 -7.75
N TYR A 110 -6.20 -1.18 -8.14
CA TYR A 110 -6.55 -0.06 -7.28
C TYR A 110 -7.86 0.54 -7.76
N ASN A 111 -8.56 1.22 -6.86
CA ASN A 111 -9.75 1.97 -7.17
C ASN A 111 -9.35 3.34 -7.75
N ASP A 112 -9.71 3.59 -9.00
CA ASP A 112 -9.21 4.73 -9.78
C ASP A 112 -10.08 6.00 -9.67
N PHE A 113 -10.77 6.17 -8.53
CA PHE A 113 -11.59 7.35 -8.27
C PHE A 113 -10.73 8.59 -8.09
N SER A 114 -11.24 9.73 -8.58
CA SER A 114 -10.59 11.03 -8.39
C SER A 114 -10.58 11.40 -6.91
N ARG A 115 -9.38 11.67 -6.40
CA ARG A 115 -9.12 12.01 -5.01
C ARG A 115 -8.89 13.50 -4.77
N GLU A 116 -9.04 14.32 -5.80
CA GLU A 116 -8.80 15.77 -5.74
C GLU A 116 -9.76 16.50 -4.79
N THR A 117 -10.94 15.93 -4.53
CA THR A 117 -11.93 16.45 -3.58
C THR A 117 -11.61 16.12 -2.11
N TYR A 118 -10.70 15.18 -1.82
CA TYR A 118 -10.43 14.77 -0.44
C TYR A 118 -9.58 15.78 0.36
N THR A 119 -8.83 16.66 -0.30
CA THR A 119 -7.79 17.48 0.35
C THR A 119 -8.27 18.81 0.93
N SER A 120 -9.53 19.22 0.70
CA SER A 120 -10.08 20.48 1.23
C SER A 120 -11.43 20.35 1.95
N GLU A 121 -12.06 19.18 1.92
CA GLU A 121 -13.47 19.02 2.34
C GLU A 121 -13.68 18.16 3.60
N ALA A 122 -12.62 17.70 4.28
CA ALA A 122 -12.78 16.95 5.54
C ALA A 122 -13.50 17.79 6.62
N ASP A 123 -13.30 19.11 6.64
CA ASP A 123 -14.05 20.05 7.47
C ASP A 123 -15.47 20.36 6.93
N GLN A 124 -15.77 19.97 5.69
CA GLN A 124 -17.05 20.19 5.01
C GLN A 124 -17.91 18.92 4.87
N MET A 125 -17.54 17.80 5.51
CA MET A 125 -18.38 16.58 5.52
C MET A 125 -19.82 16.84 6.01
N VAL A 126 -20.04 17.93 6.75
CA VAL A 126 -21.37 18.37 7.21
C VAL A 126 -22.30 18.78 6.05
N GLU A 127 -21.76 19.12 4.87
CA GLU A 127 -22.53 19.67 3.73
C GLU A 127 -22.41 18.83 2.44
N TRP A 128 -22.03 17.56 2.55
CA TRP A 128 -22.00 16.69 1.37
C TRP A 128 -23.44 16.36 0.95
N LYS A 129 -23.76 16.61 -0.33
CA LYS A 129 -24.97 16.06 -0.94
C LYS A 129 -24.92 14.53 -0.83
N GLU A 130 -26.02 13.89 -0.46
CA GLU A 130 -26.14 12.44 -0.22
C GLU A 130 -25.43 11.60 -1.29
N SER A 131 -25.55 11.99 -2.57
CA SER A 131 -24.90 11.29 -3.69
C SER A 131 -23.36 11.22 -3.61
N LYS A 132 -22.68 12.20 -3.00
CA LYS A 132 -21.22 12.16 -2.82
C LYS A 132 -20.82 11.22 -1.68
N ALA A 133 -21.62 11.18 -0.61
CA ALA A 133 -21.38 10.32 0.53
C ALA A 133 -21.54 8.84 0.16
N ASP A 134 -22.52 8.51 -0.68
CA ASP A 134 -22.75 7.14 -1.17
C ASP A 134 -21.56 6.62 -1.99
N VAL A 135 -21.07 7.42 -2.95
CA VAL A 135 -19.89 7.05 -3.77
C VAL A 135 -18.66 6.81 -2.90
N PHE A 136 -18.46 7.64 -1.88
CA PHE A 136 -17.35 7.48 -0.94
C PHE A 136 -17.47 6.23 -0.07
N LEU A 137 -18.68 5.96 0.42
CA LEU A 137 -18.95 4.77 1.20
C LEU A 137 -18.72 3.53 0.36
N GLU A 138 -19.16 3.50 -0.89
CA GLU A 138 -18.90 2.40 -1.82
C GLU A 138 -17.41 2.19 -2.06
N GLU A 139 -16.63 3.27 -2.25
CA GLU A 139 -15.18 3.17 -2.44
C GLU A 139 -14.49 2.57 -1.20
N ILE A 140 -14.77 3.08 0.00
CA ILE A 140 -14.18 2.56 1.23
C ILE A 140 -14.61 1.11 1.49
N LEU A 141 -15.87 0.77 1.24
CA LEU A 141 -16.36 -0.60 1.40
C LEU A 141 -15.65 -1.55 0.42
N ALA A 142 -15.47 -1.14 -0.83
CA ALA A 142 -14.71 -1.91 -1.81
C ALA A 142 -13.26 -2.11 -1.34
N ASP A 143 -12.58 -1.04 -0.90
CA ASP A 143 -11.23 -1.11 -0.36
C ASP A 143 -11.16 -2.09 0.83
N LEU A 144 -12.08 -1.99 1.78
CA LEU A 144 -12.14 -2.86 2.96
C LEU A 144 -12.36 -4.33 2.58
N ILE A 145 -13.24 -4.61 1.63
CA ILE A 145 -13.48 -5.99 1.15
C ILE A 145 -12.21 -6.56 0.53
N TYR A 146 -11.53 -5.82 -0.35
CA TYR A 146 -10.30 -6.31 -0.96
C TYR A 146 -9.17 -6.49 0.06
N LEU A 147 -8.97 -5.51 0.94
CA LEU A 147 -7.94 -5.58 1.98
C LEU A 147 -8.19 -6.71 2.98
N SER A 148 -9.44 -6.93 3.39
CA SER A 148 -9.78 -7.98 4.36
C SER A 148 -9.51 -9.39 3.83
N THR A 149 -9.60 -9.59 2.51
CA THR A 149 -9.36 -10.90 1.88
C THR A 149 -7.90 -11.17 1.51
N ALA A 150 -6.98 -10.26 1.84
CA ALA A 150 -5.58 -10.37 1.49
C ALA A 150 -4.88 -11.52 2.25
N SER A 151 -4.02 -12.27 1.54
CA SER A 151 -3.13 -13.24 2.20
C SER A 151 -2.07 -12.53 3.05
N LEU A 152 -1.62 -11.35 2.59
CA LEU A 152 -0.71 -10.46 3.28
C LEU A 152 -1.27 -9.04 3.22
N LEU A 153 -1.48 -8.40 4.36
CA LEU A 153 -1.86 -7.00 4.45
C LEU A 153 -0.65 -6.16 4.89
N VAL A 154 -0.35 -5.10 4.15
CA VAL A 154 0.71 -4.12 4.43
C VAL A 154 0.04 -2.77 4.63
N GLY A 155 0.36 -2.05 5.70
CA GLY A 155 -0.20 -0.72 5.90
C GLY A 155 0.18 -0.10 7.24
N SER A 156 -0.43 1.03 7.56
CA SER A 156 -0.22 1.74 8.83
C SER A 156 -1.42 1.50 9.76
N LEU A 157 -1.18 1.00 10.98
CA LEU A 157 -2.26 0.79 11.95
C LEU A 157 -2.81 2.10 12.54
N TYR A 158 -2.15 3.23 12.28
CA TYR A 158 -2.76 4.55 12.49
C TYR A 158 -4.07 4.70 11.71
N SER A 159 -4.13 4.18 10.48
CA SER A 159 -5.35 4.19 9.67
C SER A 159 -6.41 3.25 10.26
N ASN A 160 -7.67 3.68 10.28
CA ASN A 160 -8.80 2.81 10.66
C ASN A 160 -9.01 1.71 9.60
N VAL A 161 -8.67 1.95 8.34
CA VAL A 161 -8.94 1.02 7.23
C VAL A 161 -8.26 -0.35 7.42
N PRO A 162 -6.93 -0.46 7.61
CA PRO A 162 -6.29 -1.76 7.82
C PRO A 162 -6.73 -2.40 9.15
N ARG A 163 -7.06 -1.59 10.17
CA ARG A 163 -7.60 -2.11 11.45
C ARG A 163 -8.93 -2.83 11.24
N HIS A 164 -9.85 -2.23 10.50
CA HIS A 164 -11.14 -2.86 10.18
C HIS A 164 -10.97 -4.06 9.27
N ALA A 165 -10.08 -3.99 8.28
CA ALA A 165 -9.77 -5.13 7.41
C ALA A 165 -9.27 -6.35 8.21
N LEU A 166 -8.42 -6.13 9.23
CA LEU A 166 -7.97 -7.19 10.14
C LEU A 166 -9.11 -7.76 11.01
N MET A 167 -10.01 -6.90 11.52
CA MET A 167 -11.17 -7.34 12.30
C MET A 167 -12.16 -8.17 11.48
N MET A 168 -12.20 -8.02 10.16
CA MET A 168 -13.02 -8.84 9.26
C MET A 168 -12.48 -10.27 9.06
N GLY A 169 -11.31 -10.60 9.60
CA GLY A 169 -10.92 -11.97 9.94
C GLY A 169 -10.42 -12.88 8.81
N SER A 170 -10.28 -12.38 7.57
CA SER A 170 -9.75 -13.19 6.45
C SER A 170 -8.31 -12.86 6.04
N VAL A 171 -7.66 -11.94 6.74
CA VAL A 171 -6.27 -11.58 6.51
C VAL A 171 -5.34 -12.67 7.04
N GLY A 172 -4.46 -13.19 6.18
CA GLY A 172 -3.52 -14.24 6.59
C GLY A 172 -2.41 -13.73 7.51
N GLN A 173 -1.73 -12.65 7.09
CA GLN A 173 -0.61 -12.03 7.78
C GLN A 173 -0.63 -10.52 7.63
N TYR A 174 0.03 -9.82 8.56
CA TYR A 174 0.08 -8.35 8.57
C TYR A 174 1.50 -7.81 8.75
N VAL A 175 1.86 -6.81 7.96
CA VAL A 175 3.10 -6.03 8.06
C VAL A 175 2.76 -4.57 8.32
N THR A 176 3.17 -4.07 9.48
CA THR A 176 3.00 -2.67 9.85
C THR A 176 4.10 -1.80 9.24
N LEU A 177 3.73 -0.60 8.81
CA LEU A 177 4.64 0.44 8.34
C LEU A 177 4.87 1.54 9.37
N ASP A 178 4.25 1.42 10.54
CA ASP A 178 4.32 2.38 11.63
C ASP A 178 4.60 1.70 12.99
N SER A 179 4.82 2.52 14.02
CA SER A 179 5.10 2.01 15.35
C SER A 179 3.81 1.70 16.11
N MET A 180 3.53 0.40 16.25
CA MET A 180 2.57 -0.26 17.17
C MET A 180 1.18 0.36 17.29
N TRP A 181 0.17 -0.34 16.74
CA TRP A 181 -1.17 -0.39 17.33
C TRP A 181 -1.33 -1.73 18.04
N CYS A 182 -1.81 -1.68 19.27
CA CYS A 182 -2.16 -2.84 20.06
C CYS A 182 -3.63 -2.69 20.40
N THR A 183 -4.48 -3.61 19.96
CA THR A 183 -5.74 -3.83 20.67
C THR A 183 -5.34 -4.30 22.06
N PHE A 184 -5.78 -3.57 23.09
CA PHE A 184 -5.63 -4.02 24.47
C PHE A 184 -5.90 -5.52 24.53
N ILE A 185 -4.94 -6.28 25.07
CA ILE A 185 -4.84 -7.76 25.13
C ILE A 185 -4.01 -8.36 23.97
N GLY A 186 -2.67 -8.35 24.12
CA GLY A 186 -1.87 -9.52 23.71
C GLY A 186 -0.86 -9.41 22.57
N CYS A 187 -0.43 -8.23 22.12
CA CYS A 187 0.63 -8.18 21.08
C CYS A 187 2.04 -8.12 21.69
N SER A 188 2.70 -9.27 21.75
CA SER A 188 4.15 -9.35 21.53
C SER A 188 4.38 -9.73 20.07
N VAL A 189 4.67 -8.76 19.21
CA VAL A 189 5.05 -9.04 17.81
C VAL A 189 6.35 -8.29 17.52
N PHE A 190 7.31 -9.03 16.97
CA PHE A 190 8.65 -8.59 16.60
C PHE A 190 8.59 -7.33 15.74
N MET A 191 9.14 -6.22 16.23
CA MET A 191 9.56 -5.12 15.37
C MET A 191 10.83 -5.56 14.66
N ASP A 192 10.82 -5.55 13.33
CA ASP A 192 12.07 -5.66 12.58
C ASP A 192 12.81 -4.31 12.68
N PRO A 193 14.05 -4.25 13.19
CA PRO A 193 14.83 -3.01 13.35
C PRO A 193 15.22 -2.30 12.05
N TRP A 194 14.67 -2.72 10.90
CA TRP A 194 15.21 -2.43 9.57
C TRP A 194 14.94 -0.99 9.13
N TRP A 195 13.81 -0.41 9.54
CA TRP A 195 13.38 0.89 9.03
C TRP A 195 14.18 2.09 9.60
N ASP A 196 14.80 1.92 10.77
CA ASP A 196 15.59 2.98 11.42
C ASP A 196 16.98 3.18 10.79
N LYS A 197 17.48 2.22 9.99
CA LYS A 197 18.89 2.24 9.54
C LYS A 197 19.12 2.83 8.15
N ASP A 198 18.18 2.70 7.21
CA ASP A 198 18.48 2.98 5.79
C ASP A 198 17.72 4.16 5.17
N HIS A 199 16.64 4.67 5.79
CA HIS A 199 15.80 5.72 5.19
C HIS A 199 15.69 7.02 6.01
N GLY A 200 16.37 7.10 7.17
CA GLY A 200 16.43 8.30 8.01
C GLY A 200 17.43 9.37 7.55
N GLN A 201 18.25 9.08 6.54
CA GLN A 201 19.27 10.02 6.05
C GLN A 201 18.77 10.71 4.77
N GLN A 202 17.91 11.72 4.95
CA GLN A 202 17.77 12.76 3.94
C GLN A 202 19.15 13.40 3.76
N ARG A 203 19.75 13.22 2.58
CA ARG A 203 20.93 14.00 2.19
C ARG A 203 20.47 15.45 2.03
N GLU A 204 21.06 16.29 2.88
CA GLU A 204 21.08 17.77 2.79
C GLU A 204 21.53 18.25 1.41
#